data_AF-X1IAM2-F1
#
_entry.id   AF-X1IAM2-F1
#
_cell.length_a   1.000
_cell.length_b   1.000
_cell.length_c   1.000
_cell.angle_alpha   90.00
_cell.angle_beta   90.00
_cell.angle_gamma   90.00
#
_symmetry.space_group_name_H-M   'P 1'
#
loop_
_entity.id
_entity.type
_entity.pdbx_description
1 polymer ?
#
loop_
_entity_poly.entity_id
_entity_poly.type
_entity_poly.pdbx_seq_one_letter_code
_entity_poly.pdbx_strand_id
1 'polypeptide(L)' 'HYKREMAENISNPALESIYERALKAGATGGKISGAGGGGYMFFYCPGNTRHKVIEVLNKNGGQVQEYEFTKTGLKTWEI' A
#
# COMPACT_ATOMS: atom_id res chain seq x y z
N HIS A 1 10.08 14.69 8.27
CA HIS A 1 11.18 13.72 8.42
C HIS A 1 10.92 12.74 9.57
N TYR A 2 9.82 11.97 9.54
CA TYR A 2 9.51 11.03 10.64
C TYR A 2 8.98 9.71 10.07
N LYS A 3 9.51 8.58 10.58
CA LYS A 3 9.32 7.17 10.20
C LYS A 3 10.36 6.54 9.24
N ARG A 4 11.64 6.89 9.35
CA ARG A 4 12.73 6.09 8.74
C ARG A 4 13.33 5.02 9.67
N GLU A 5 12.93 4.95 10.94
CA GLU A 5 13.67 4.16 11.94
C GLU A 5 13.08 2.79 12.34
N MET A 6 11.97 2.32 11.76
CA MET A 6 11.34 1.08 12.26
C MET A 6 11.46 -0.16 11.37
N ALA A 7 12.34 -0.20 10.37
CA ALA A 7 12.58 -1.44 9.64
C ALA A 7 13.89 -1.47 8.82
N GLU A 8 15.04 -1.42 9.47
CA GLU A 8 16.35 -1.58 8.79
C GLU A 8 16.47 -2.91 8.01
N ASN A 9 15.61 -3.90 8.28
CA ASN A 9 15.60 -5.19 7.57
C ASN A 9 14.47 -5.39 6.53
N ILE A 10 13.59 -4.40 6.32
CA ILE A 10 12.42 -4.53 5.40
C ILE A 10 12.49 -3.52 4.23
N SER A 11 13.36 -2.51 4.34
CA SER A 11 13.59 -1.48 3.32
C SER A 11 14.31 -2.07 2.10
N ASN A 12 13.60 -2.84 1.28
CA ASN A 12 14.08 -3.23 -0.04
C ASN A 12 14.10 -1.98 -0.96
N PRO A 13 15.20 -1.65 -1.65
CA PRO A 13 15.27 -0.54 -2.61
C PRO A 13 14.12 -0.51 -3.64
N ALA A 14 13.56 -1.68 -3.97
CA ALA A 14 12.39 -1.78 -4.83
C ALA A 14 11.12 -1.17 -4.18
N LEU A 15 10.89 -1.42 -2.89
CA LEU A 15 9.74 -0.89 -2.15
C LEU A 15 9.83 0.62 -1.98
N GLU A 16 11.03 1.14 -1.70
CA GLU A 16 11.28 2.58 -1.61
C GLU A 16 11.01 3.26 -2.96
N SER A 17 11.44 2.64 -4.07
CA SER A 17 11.17 3.16 -5.41
C SER A 17 9.66 3.22 -5.71
N ILE A 18 8.91 2.18 -5.35
CA ILE A 18 7.45 2.14 -5.52
C ILE A 18 6.78 3.21 -4.66
N TYR A 19 7.21 3.37 -3.40
CA TYR A 19 6.69 4.38 -2.49
C TYR A 19 6.87 5.80 -3.03
N GLU A 20 8.09 6.14 -3.46
CA GLU A 20 8.42 7.45 -4.04
C GLU A 20 7.61 7.74 -5.32
N ARG A 21 7.43 6.73 -6.17
CA ARG A 21 6.62 6.86 -7.39
C ARG A 21 5.15 7.10 -7.08
N ALA A 22 4.61 6.44 -6.06
CA ALA A 22 3.24 6.67 -5.61
C ALA A 22 3.05 8.08 -5.05
N LEU A 23 4.01 8.60 -4.27
CA LEU A 23 3.98 9.99 -3.78
C LEU A 23 3.98 10.99 -4.94
N LYS A 24 4.87 10.82 -5.93
CA LYS A 24 4.91 11.66 -7.15
C LYS A 24 3.63 11.56 -7.99
N ALA A 25 2.92 10.43 -7.92
CA ALA A 25 1.65 10.23 -8.59
C ALA A 25 0.46 10.92 -7.87
N GLY A 26 0.65 11.39 -6.63
CA GLY A 26 -0.34 12.15 -5.87
C GLY A 26 -0.84 11.46 -4.60
N ALA A 27 -0.18 10.39 -4.14
CA ALA A 27 -0.36 9.92 -2.77
C ALA A 27 0.32 10.89 -1.79
N THR A 28 -0.27 11.09 -0.61
CA THR A 28 0.34 11.95 0.45
C THR A 28 1.03 11.14 1.54
N GLY A 29 0.84 9.83 1.53
CA GLY A 29 1.53 8.92 2.43
C GLY A 29 1.11 7.47 2.17
N GLY A 30 1.86 6.57 2.78
CA GLY A 30 1.53 5.16 2.74
C GLY A 30 2.16 4.38 3.89
N LYS A 31 1.65 3.18 4.11
CA LYS A 31 2.14 2.24 5.12
C LYS A 31 2.29 0.87 4.51
N ILE A 32 3.45 0.26 4.76
CA ILE A 32 3.69 -1.14 4.44
C ILE A 32 3.05 -1.99 5.55
N SER A 33 2.29 -2.99 5.16
CA SER A 33 1.65 -3.96 6.03
C SER A 33 2.14 -5.35 5.65
N GLY A 34 2.91 -5.98 6.54
CA GLY A 34 3.50 -7.30 6.34
C GLY A 34 4.73 -7.50 7.23
N ALA A 35 5.08 -8.75 7.51
CA ALA A 35 6.16 -9.13 8.41
C ALA A 35 7.59 -9.00 7.81
N GLY A 36 7.74 -8.42 6.63
CA GLY A 36 9.04 -7.96 6.14
C GLY A 36 9.60 -8.58 4.86
N GLY A 37 8.98 -9.63 4.32
CA GLY A 37 9.42 -10.28 3.06
C GLY A 37 8.53 -10.02 1.84
N GLY A 38 7.42 -9.30 2.03
CA GLY A 38 6.34 -9.09 1.07
C GLY A 38 5.07 -8.68 1.81
N GLY A 39 4.04 -8.24 1.08
CA GLY A 39 2.76 -7.85 1.69
C GLY A 39 2.04 -6.73 0.96
N TYR A 40 1.18 -6.04 1.68
CA TYR A 40 0.36 -4.96 1.15
C TYR A 40 0.97 -3.60 1.46
N MET A 41 0.90 -2.69 0.49
CA MET A 41 1.13 -1.27 0.73
C MET A 41 -0.21 -0.54 0.66
N PHE A 42 -0.50 0.23 1.69
CA PHE A 42 -1.65 1.12 1.74
C PHE A 42 -1.19 2.53 1.39
N PHE A 43 -1.88 3.19 0.46
CA PHE A 43 -1.63 4.58 0.11
C PHE A 43 -2.87 5.42 0.33
N TYR A 44 -2.68 6.62 0.89
CA TYR A 44 -3.72 7.63 0.96
C TYR A 44 -3.60 8.58 -0.23
N CYS A 45 -4.66 8.66 -1.04
CA CYS A 45 -4.70 9.39 -2.30
C CYS A 45 -5.81 10.46 -2.23
N PRO A 46 -5.51 11.70 -1.83
CA PRO A 46 -6.54 12.74 -1.71
C PRO A 46 -7.05 13.24 -3.07
N GLY A 47 -8.28 13.76 -3.09
CA GLY A 47 -8.89 14.31 -4.31
C GLY A 47 -9.13 13.23 -5.37
N ASN A 48 -8.67 13.48 -6.60
CA ASN A 48 -8.86 12.58 -7.74
C ASN A 48 -7.54 11.86 -8.17
N THR A 49 -6.58 11.72 -7.26
CA THR A 49 -5.27 11.14 -7.58
C THR A 49 -5.26 9.61 -7.60
N ARG A 50 -6.30 8.95 -7.08
CA ARG A 50 -6.39 7.48 -6.99
C ARG A 50 -6.06 6.79 -8.30
N HIS A 51 -6.69 7.19 -9.41
CA HIS A 51 -6.47 6.55 -10.72
C HIS A 51 -5.02 6.64 -11.19
N LYS A 52 -4.40 7.81 -11.03
CA LYS A 52 -3.00 8.05 -11.40
C LYS A 52 -2.04 7.21 -10.54
N VAL A 53 -2.32 7.10 -9.25
CA VAL A 53 -1.53 6.25 -8.34
C VAL A 53 -1.67 4.78 -8.72
N ILE A 54 -2.89 4.30 -9.03
CA ILE A 54 -3.13 2.92 -9.48
C ILE A 54 -2.33 2.60 -10.75
N GLU A 55 -2.37 3.48 -11.75
CA GLU A 55 -1.62 3.30 -13.00
C GLU A 55 -0.12 3.15 -12.75
N VAL A 56 0.43 4.01 -11.89
CA VAL A 56 1.85 3.96 -11.52
C VAL A 56 2.18 2.68 -10.76
N LEU A 57 1.37 2.26 -9.80
CA LEU A 57 1.61 1.03 -9.04
C LEU A 57 1.61 -0.20 -9.97
N ASN A 58 0.64 -0.31 -10.87
CA ASN A 58 0.55 -1.41 -11.83
C ASN A 58 1.76 -1.47 -12.78
N LYS A 59 2.29 -0.32 -13.21
CA LYS A 59 3.49 -0.24 -14.07
C LYS A 59 4.78 -0.62 -13.37
N ASN A 60 4.82 -0.59 -12.03
CA ASN A 60 6.03 -0.83 -11.24
C ASN A 60 5.98 -2.18 -10.49
N GLY A 61 5.22 -3.15 -11.02
CA GLY A 61 5.16 -4.51 -10.51
C GLY A 61 4.23 -4.71 -9.31
N GLY A 62 3.49 -3.67 -8.91
CA GLY A 62 2.42 -3.80 -7.92
C GLY A 62 1.13 -4.32 -8.56
N GLN A 63 0.27 -4.93 -7.76
CA GLN A 63 -1.11 -5.23 -8.12
C GLN A 63 -2.03 -4.49 -7.16
N VAL A 64 -2.95 -3.70 -7.71
CA VAL A 64 -3.92 -2.97 -6.91
C VAL A 64 -5.09 -3.90 -6.57
N GLN A 65 -5.30 -4.10 -5.27
CA GLN A 65 -6.45 -4.82 -4.73
C GLN A 65 -7.47 -3.81 -4.21
N GLU A 66 -8.72 -3.93 -4.66
CA GLU A 66 -9.84 -3.24 -4.04
C GLU A 66 -10.20 -3.90 -2.72
N TYR A 67 -10.51 -3.10 -1.71
CA TYR A 67 -10.89 -3.57 -0.39
C TYR A 67 -12.02 -2.71 0.17
N GLU A 68 -12.81 -3.33 1.05
CA GLU A 68 -13.85 -2.68 1.82
C GLU A 68 -13.67 -3.04 3.30
N PHE A 69 -13.95 -2.09 4.20
CA PHE A 69 -13.94 -2.36 5.63
C PHE A 69 -15.18 -3.17 6.02
N THR A 70 -14.97 -4.37 6.56
CA THR A 70 -16.05 -5.16 7.15
C THR A 70 -16.19 -4.89 8.64
N LYS A 71 -17.44 -4.82 9.12
CA LYS A 71 -17.75 -4.77 10.57
C LYS A 71 -17.86 -6.16 11.20
N THR A 72 -17.96 -7.21 10.39
CA THR A 72 -18.19 -8.58 10.86
C THR A 72 -16.96 -9.45 10.62
N GLY A 73 -16.55 -10.18 11.65
CA GLY A 73 -15.52 -11.22 11.56
C GLY A 73 -16.09 -12.55 11.08
N LEU A 74 -15.66 -13.64 11.72
CA LEU A 74 -16.10 -15.00 11.40
C LEU A 74 -17.64 -15.13 11.43
N LYS A 75 -18.21 -15.69 10.37
CA LYS A 75 -19.62 -16.10 10.28
C LYS A 75 -19.68 -17.59 10.01
N THR A 76 -20.55 -18.30 10.73
CA THR A 76 -20.85 -19.72 10.49
C THR A 76 -22.34 -19.87 10.20
N TRP A 77 -22.70 -20.86 9.37
CA TRP A 77 -24.09 -21.22 9.09
C TRP A 77 -24.21 -22.74 9.00
N GLU A 78 -25.39 -23.25 9.32
CA GLU A 78 -25.78 -24.65 9.19
C GLU A 78 -26.88 -24.73 8.12
N ILE A 79 -26.89 -25.81 7.34
CA ILE A 79 -27.83 -26.02 6.21
C ILE A 79 -29.05 -26.80 6.73
#